data_AF-A0A072VQ06-F1
#
_entry.id   AF-A0A072VQ06-F1
#
_cell.length_a   1.000
_cell.length_b   1.000
_cell.length_c   1.000
_cell.angle_alpha   90.00
_cell.angle_beta   90.00
_cell.angle_gamma   90.00
#
_symmetry.space_group_name_H-M   'P 1'
#
loop_
_entity.id
_entity.type
_entity.pdbx_description
1 polymer ?
#
loop_
_entity_poly.entity_id
_entity_poly.type
_entity_poly.pdbx_seq_one_letter_code
_entity_poly.pdbx_strand_id
1 'polypeptide(L)'
;MESSKSYTRCFDVGCSSSVKENELRFPHPIRYPSEIFLSICFQCKKSLQGKDIYMYRSMPFCNNECRNQRIRLDEEEIPKLKTKT
;
A
#
# COMPACT_ATOMS: atom_id res chain seq x y z
N MET A 1 -7.14 -7.27 42.70
CA MET A 1 -8.00 -7.90 41.67
C MET A 1 -8.03 -6.92 40.52
N GLU A 2 -6.97 -6.96 39.71
CA GLU A 2 -6.96 -7.60 38.38
C GLU A 2 -7.59 -6.66 37.35
N SER A 3 -6.77 -5.81 36.75
CA SER A 3 -6.33 -5.97 35.36
C SER A 3 -7.48 -6.06 34.37
N SER A 4 -7.68 -5.00 33.59
CA SER A 4 -8.30 -5.09 32.27
C SER A 4 -7.73 -3.99 31.37
N LYS A 5 -6.45 -4.11 31.02
CA LYS A 5 -5.92 -3.48 29.81
C LYS A 5 -6.60 -4.19 28.64
N SER A 6 -7.62 -3.59 28.05
CA SER A 6 -8.28 -4.13 26.86
C SER A 6 -7.37 -3.93 25.64
N TYR A 7 -6.40 -4.82 25.48
CA TYR A 7 -5.74 -5.01 24.20
C TYR A 7 -6.68 -5.84 23.33
N THR A 8 -7.45 -5.19 22.47
CA THR A 8 -8.28 -5.90 21.50
C THR A 8 -7.38 -6.39 20.37
N ARG A 9 -7.07 -7.69 20.39
CA ARG A 9 -6.45 -8.40 19.28
C ARG A 9 -7.12 -9.76 19.09
N CYS A 10 -7.93 -9.86 18.04
CA CYS A 10 -7.99 -10.93 17.03
C CYS A 10 -9.30 -10.82 16.23
N PHE A 11 -9.40 -11.17 14.94
CA PHE A 11 -8.57 -11.05 13.71
C PHE A 11 -9.48 -11.68 12.62
N ASP A 12 -9.59 -11.05 11.45
CA ASP A 12 -10.34 -11.48 10.24
C ASP A 12 -11.89 -11.45 10.27
N VAL A 13 -12.49 -11.21 9.08
CA VAL A 13 -13.93 -11.14 8.72
C VAL A 13 -14.53 -9.73 8.63
N GLY A 14 -14.79 -9.30 7.38
CA GLY A 14 -16.12 -8.90 6.93
C GLY A 14 -16.83 -7.72 7.60
N CYS A 15 -16.75 -6.56 6.94
CA CYS A 15 -17.86 -5.64 6.63
C CYS A 15 -18.93 -5.38 7.71
N SER A 16 -18.89 -4.20 8.34
CA SER A 16 -20.03 -3.27 8.50
C SER A 16 -19.60 -2.05 9.29
N SER A 17 -19.05 -1.04 8.61
CA SER A 17 -18.95 0.29 9.22
C SER A 17 -20.20 1.06 8.80
N SER A 18 -21.23 1.05 9.65
CA SER A 18 -22.32 2.01 9.59
C SER A 18 -21.75 3.40 9.82
N VAL A 19 -21.30 4.06 8.75
CA VAL A 19 -20.91 5.46 8.79
C VAL A 19 -22.20 6.25 8.98
N LYS A 20 -22.34 6.93 10.12
CA LYS A 20 -23.47 7.82 10.37
C LYS A 20 -23.39 8.97 9.37
N GLU A 21 -24.39 9.04 8.49
CA GLU A 21 -24.69 10.20 7.66
C GLU A 21 -24.82 11.44 8.54
N ASN A 22 -23.88 12.37 8.43
CA ASN A 22 -24.22 13.79 8.31
C ASN A 22 -23.00 14.59 7.83
N GLU A 23 -23.21 15.43 6.82
CA GLU A 23 -22.36 16.58 6.46
C GLU A 23 -20.95 16.34 5.90
N LEU A 24 -20.77 15.46 4.91
CA LEU A 24 -19.68 15.64 3.93
C LEU A 24 -20.19 15.31 2.52
N ARG A 25 -20.82 16.30 1.87
CA ARG A 25 -21.17 16.23 0.45
C ARG A 25 -19.90 16.24 -0.40
N PHE A 26 -19.29 15.08 -0.58
CA PHE A 26 -18.35 14.84 -1.68
C PHE A 26 -19.07 14.04 -2.77
N PRO A 27 -19.09 14.48 -4.05
CA PRO A 27 -19.85 13.82 -5.09
C PRO A 27 -19.31 12.46 -5.53
N HIS A 28 -18.36 11.86 -4.81
CA HIS A 28 -17.70 10.61 -5.20
C HIS A 28 -17.55 9.69 -3.98
N PRO A 29 -17.61 8.36 -4.16
CA PRO A 29 -17.41 7.39 -3.08
C PRO A 29 -16.12 7.72 -2.33
N ILE A 30 -16.18 7.71 -1.00
CA ILE A 30 -15.01 7.89 -0.12
C ILE A 30 -14.03 6.77 -0.47
N ARG A 31 -13.09 7.04 -1.38
CA ARG A 31 -12.00 6.12 -1.68
C ARG A 31 -11.06 6.18 -0.50
N TYR A 32 -10.90 5.07 0.21
CA TYR A 32 -9.91 4.99 1.28
C TYR A 32 -8.55 5.42 0.73
N PRO A 33 -7.68 6.10 1.50
CA PRO A 33 -6.36 6.51 1.01
C PRO A 33 -5.54 5.35 0.41
N SER A 34 -5.79 4.12 0.88
CA SER A 34 -5.25 2.87 0.34
C SER A 34 -5.70 2.55 -1.09
N GLU A 35 -6.93 2.89 -1.48
CA GLU A 35 -7.43 2.71 -2.85
C GLU A 35 -6.73 3.64 -3.84
N ILE A 36 -6.38 4.86 -3.38
CA ILE A 36 -5.62 5.82 -4.20
C ILE A 36 -4.19 5.30 -4.38
N PHE A 37 -3.58 4.78 -3.31
CA PHE A 37 -2.21 4.29 -3.33
C PHE A 37 -2.00 3.09 -4.25
N LEU A 38 -2.95 2.15 -4.31
CA LEU A 38 -2.88 0.97 -5.19
C LEU A 38 -3.38 1.23 -6.62
N SER A 39 -3.73 2.47 -6.97
CA SER A 39 -4.28 2.81 -8.28
C SER A 39 -3.25 3.22 -9.32
N ILE A 40 -1.99 3.46 -8.94
CA ILE A 40 -0.94 4.02 -9.83
C ILE A 40 0.36 3.23 -9.70
N CYS A 41 0.98 2.88 -10.82
CA CYS A 41 2.30 2.26 -10.86
C CYS A 41 3.37 3.22 -10.35
N PHE A 42 4.16 2.79 -9.38
CA PHE A 42 5.19 3.65 -8.78
C PHE A 42 6.34 3.99 -9.74
N GLN A 43 6.62 3.12 -10.72
CA GLN A 43 7.70 3.31 -11.71
C GLN A 43 7.27 4.18 -12.90
N CYS A 44 6.21 3.78 -13.62
CA CYS A 44 5.82 4.43 -14.88
C CYS A 44 4.65 5.41 -14.75
N LYS A 45 4.10 5.57 -13.53
CA LYS A 45 2.99 6.47 -13.19
C LYS A 45 1.67 6.22 -13.95
N LYS A 46 1.53 5.05 -14.60
CA LYS A 46 0.30 4.62 -15.27
C LYS A 46 -0.72 4.06 -14.27
N SER A 47 -2.00 4.22 -14.58
CA SER A 47 -3.12 3.62 -13.83
C SER A 47 -3.05 2.08 -13.80
N LEU A 48 -3.37 1.51 -12.63
CA LEU A 48 -3.44 0.06 -12.36
C LEU A 48 -4.88 -0.48 -12.40
N GLN A 49 -5.87 0.35 -12.75
CA GLN A 49 -7.29 -0.02 -12.73
C GLN A 49 -7.55 -1.36 -13.44
N GLY A 50 -7.89 -2.39 -12.65
CA GLY A 50 -8.27 -3.71 -13.14
C GLY A 50 -7.12 -4.61 -13.62
N LYS A 51 -5.86 -4.29 -13.31
CA LYS A 51 -4.69 -5.12 -13.65
C LYS A 51 -4.13 -5.81 -12.41
N ASP A 52 -3.47 -6.94 -12.62
CA ASP A 52 -2.65 -7.57 -11.58
C ASP A 52 -1.57 -6.58 -11.11
N ILE A 53 -1.46 -6.45 -9.79
CA ILE A 53 -0.54 -5.53 -9.14
C ILE A 53 0.70 -6.30 -8.69
N TYR A 54 1.84 -5.91 -9.22
CA TYR A 54 3.14 -6.40 -8.81
C TYR A 54 3.62 -5.54 -7.64
N MET A 55 4.02 -6.15 -6.52
CA MET A 55 4.43 -5.41 -5.32
C MET A 55 5.93 -5.55 -5.06
N TYR A 56 6.58 -4.46 -4.66
CA TYR A 56 7.92 -4.49 -4.07
C TYR A 56 7.98 -3.51 -2.91
N ARG A 57 8.32 -4.03 -1.71
CA ARG A 57 8.08 -3.34 -0.43
C ARG A 57 6.60 -2.94 -0.35
N SER A 58 6.32 -1.69 -0.02
CA SER A 58 4.97 -1.15 -0.02
C SER A 58 4.55 -0.62 -1.39
N MET A 59 5.36 -0.67 -2.46
CA MET A 59 5.06 0.02 -3.73
C MET A 59 4.37 -0.89 -4.76
N PRO A 60 3.30 -0.43 -5.45
CA PRO A 60 2.62 -1.17 -6.51
C PRO A 60 3.16 -0.86 -7.92
N PHE A 61 3.14 -1.86 -8.81
CA PHE A 61 3.67 -1.82 -10.18
C PHE A 61 2.75 -2.52 -11.19
N CYS A 62 2.73 -2.05 -12.44
CA CYS A 62 1.84 -2.58 -13.49
C CYS A 62 2.32 -3.87 -14.17
N ASN A 63 3.59 -4.23 -14.00
CA ASN A 63 4.20 -5.45 -14.53
C ASN A 63 5.54 -5.75 -13.81
N ASN A 64 6.11 -6.91 -14.11
CA ASN A 64 7.39 -7.36 -13.56
C ASN A 64 8.56 -6.45 -13.99
N GLU A 65 8.55 -5.92 -15.22
CA GLU A 65 9.61 -5.03 -15.70
C GLU A 65 9.72 -3.74 -14.87
N CYS A 66 8.59 -3.08 -14.63
CA CYS A 66 8.51 -1.87 -13.79
C CYS A 66 8.98 -2.16 -12.36
N ARG A 67 8.61 -3.32 -11.80
CA ARG A 67 9.04 -3.75 -10.47
C ARG A 67 10.57 -3.98 -10.43
N ASN A 68 11.11 -4.70 -11.39
CA ASN A 68 12.53 -5.03 -11.45
C ASN A 68 13.40 -3.80 -11.69
N GLN A 69 12.92 -2.84 -12.49
CA GLN A 69 13.61 -1.56 -12.64
C GLN A 69 13.76 -0.84 -11.30
N ARG A 70 12.71 -0.81 -10.46
CA ARG A 70 12.80 -0.20 -9.13
C ARG A 70 13.77 -0.96 -8.21
N ILE A 71 13.77 -2.29 -8.25
CA ILE A 71 14.72 -3.11 -7.47
C ILE A 71 16.17 -2.75 -7.82
N ARG A 72 16.51 -2.69 -9.11
CA ARG A 72 17.88 -2.36 -9.56
C ARG A 72 18.32 -0.97 -9.08
N LEU A 73 17.44 0.03 -9.19
CA LEU A 73 17.73 1.39 -8.71
C LEU A 73 17.96 1.42 -7.19
N ASP A 74 17.09 0.75 -6.42
CA ASP A 74 17.23 0.66 -4.96
C ASP A 74 18.53 -0.07 -4.55
N GLU A 75 18.97 -1.08 -5.33
CA GLU A 75 20.21 -1.83 -5.09
C GLU A 75 21.46 -1.01 -5.41
N GLU A 76 21.40 -0.15 -6.44
CA GLU A 76 22.49 0.76 -6.81
C GLU A 76 22.67 1.91 -5.80
N GLU A 77 21.57 2.36 -5.17
CA GLU A 77 21.58 3.39 -4.13
C GLU A 77 22.16 2.91 -2.79
N ILE A 78 22.25 1.59 -2.56
CA ILE A 78 22.95 1.05 -1.38
C ILE A 78 24.45 1.26 -1.59
N PRO A 79 25.14 2.08 -0.78
CA PRO A 79 26.59 2.20 -0.87
C PRO A 79 27.16 0.81 -0.65
N LYS A 80 27.75 0.23 -1.70
CA LYS A 80 28.49 -1.02 -1.56
C LYS A 80 29.55 -0.75 -0.51
N LEU A 81 29.36 -1.28 0.69
CA LEU A 81 30.39 -1.36 1.70
C LEU A 81 31.53 -2.09 1.02
N LYS A 82 32.52 -1.33 0.54
CA LYS A 82 33.73 -1.88 -0.03
C LYS A 82 34.37 -2.65 1.10
N THR A 83 34.21 -3.97 1.08
CA THR A 83 35.05 -4.89 1.83
C THR A 83 36.47 -4.64 1.36
N LYS A 84 37.22 -3.83 2.12
CA LYS A 84 38.67 -3.75 2.01
C LYS A 84 39.20 -5.07 2.56
N THR A 85 39.69 -5.91 1.67
CA THR A 85 40.70 -6.92 2.00
C THR A 85 42.04 -6.24 2.13
#